data_AF-A0A151R7C3-F1
#
_entry.id   AF-A0A151R7C3-F1
#
_cell.length_a   1.000
_cell.length_b   1.000
_cell.length_c   1.000
_cell.angle_alpha   90.00
_cell.angle_beta   90.00
_cell.angle_gamma   90.00
#
_symmetry.space_group_name_H-M   'P 1'
#
loop_
_entity.id
_entity.type
_entity.pdbx_description
1 polymer ?
#
loop_
_entity_poly.entity_id
_entity_poly.type
_entity_poly.pdbx_seq_one_letter_code
_entity_poly.pdbx_strand_id
1 'polypeptide(L)'
;MEHPNPNKKRKKANQNPEAKFQYELNSCSKAKDLRGAISLYDDAVSSNTRLNQHHFNALLYLCSNSVADAALRPTALDFGFRAFRHMSSLGVAPNEATVTAVARLAAASGDSDRAFELVKSISQYNNALPRLRTYDPALFGFCEMLNADKAYEVEEHMNGAGVNLEEAELAALLKVSVLCGRADKVYEYLHKIRSSVRCVSESTAAVIEEWFRGSAASEVGEVGLDLGRVREGVLRNGGGWHGLGWVGKGDWVVSRTSVDDDGSCCCGERLVCVDIDDAETEKFAGSLAGLAMEREVKANFSEFQAWLENHASYEAIVDGANVGLYQQNFADVQLDDVVKELYNRSGKKWPLVVLHNKRLRGLMENPSSRRLVEEWMNNGVLYTTPNGSNDDWYWLFAAVKLRCLLVTNDEMRDHIFELIGSNFFNQWKERHQVHYTFVKGNLKLQMPPSYSLVIQESEKGYWHVPLVPGISGESTRCWLCITRPSGHEAVITDSNGVSSLDSQVNENNATSVTGKRKETSPPS
;
A
#
# COMPACT_ATOMS: atom_id res chain seq x y z
N MET A 1 16.40 72.22 -38.03
CA MET A 1 15.32 72.43 -37.05
C MET A 1 14.32 71.31 -37.24
N GLU A 2 14.48 70.23 -36.48
CA GLU A 2 13.43 69.22 -36.29
C GLU A 2 13.33 69.01 -34.79
N HIS A 3 12.16 69.28 -34.23
CA HIS A 3 11.86 69.06 -32.82
C HIS A 3 11.58 67.56 -32.60
N PRO A 4 12.32 66.86 -31.73
CA PRO A 4 11.92 65.53 -31.28
C PRO A 4 10.86 65.63 -30.18
N ASN A 5 9.76 64.91 -30.41
CA ASN A 5 8.64 64.67 -29.51
C ASN A 5 9.11 64.00 -28.18
N PRO A 6 8.55 64.31 -27.00
CA PRO A 6 9.19 64.07 -25.71
C PRO A 6 8.87 62.67 -25.18
N ASN A 7 9.61 61.66 -25.64
CA ASN A 7 9.65 60.34 -25.01
C ASN A 7 11.06 60.07 -24.47
N LYS A 8 11.28 60.43 -23.19
CA LYS A 8 12.27 59.82 -22.25
C LYS A 8 12.37 60.64 -20.95
N LYS A 9 11.35 60.57 -20.10
CA LYS A 9 11.55 60.81 -18.66
C LYS A 9 10.88 59.70 -17.85
N ARG A 10 11.73 58.73 -17.49
CA ARG A 10 11.74 57.96 -16.23
C ARG A 10 10.43 57.99 -15.42
N LYS A 11 9.71 56.88 -15.43
CA LYS A 11 9.13 56.33 -14.20
C LYS A 11 9.90 55.05 -13.85
N LYS A 12 11.09 55.22 -13.25
CA LYS A 12 11.62 54.19 -12.33
C LYS A 12 10.66 54.25 -11.15
N ALA A 13 9.65 53.39 -11.13
CA ALA A 13 8.86 53.17 -9.93
C ALA A 13 9.85 52.74 -8.84
N ASN A 14 9.89 53.47 -7.72
CA ASN A 14 10.60 53.03 -6.52
C ASN A 14 10.04 51.66 -6.15
N GLN A 15 10.74 50.58 -6.55
CA GLN A 15 10.43 49.26 -6.02
C GLN A 15 10.75 49.32 -4.53
N ASN A 16 9.74 48.95 -3.73
CA ASN A 16 9.88 48.80 -2.29
C ASN A 16 11.13 47.96 -1.97
N PRO A 17 12.04 48.38 -1.06
CA PRO A 17 13.26 47.62 -0.75
C PRO A 17 12.99 46.15 -0.45
N GLU A 18 11.89 45.83 0.23
CA GLU A 18 11.45 44.46 0.48
C GLU A 18 11.06 43.71 -0.80
N ALA A 19 10.39 44.38 -1.75
CA ALA A 19 10.00 43.76 -3.02
C ALA A 19 11.20 43.50 -3.93
N LYS A 20 12.20 44.41 -3.89
CA LYS A 20 13.47 44.22 -4.58
C LYS A 20 14.25 43.03 -3.98
N PHE A 21 14.39 43.00 -2.66
CA PHE A 21 15.04 41.90 -1.95
C PHE A 21 14.36 40.56 -2.24
N GLN A 22 13.03 40.52 -2.20
CA GLN A 22 12.25 39.33 -2.53
C GLN A 22 12.52 38.80 -3.95
N TYR A 23 12.58 39.72 -4.93
CA TYR A 23 12.86 39.36 -6.32
C TYR A 23 14.28 38.80 -6.49
N GLU A 24 15.27 39.45 -5.90
CA GLU A 24 16.68 39.03 -5.97
C GLU A 24 16.91 37.70 -5.25
N LEU A 25 16.31 37.52 -4.06
CA LEU A 25 16.35 36.26 -3.31
C LEU A 25 15.73 35.09 -4.09
N ASN A 26 14.61 35.33 -4.77
CA ASN A 26 13.99 34.32 -5.64
C ASN A 26 14.88 33.96 -6.82
N SER A 27 15.62 34.93 -7.37
CA SER A 27 16.61 34.68 -8.43
C SER A 27 17.75 33.79 -7.92
N CYS A 28 18.30 34.07 -6.74
CA CYS A 28 19.33 33.23 -6.12
C CYS A 28 18.81 31.81 -5.83
N SER A 29 17.58 31.67 -5.34
CA SER A 29 16.96 30.36 -5.09
C SER A 29 16.86 29.52 -6.38
N LYS A 30 16.40 30.13 -7.48
CA LYS A 30 16.34 29.46 -8.81
C LYS A 30 17.72 29.07 -9.34
N ALA A 31 18.73 29.90 -9.11
CA ALA A 31 20.11 29.64 -9.50
C ALA A 31 20.86 28.70 -8.53
N LYS A 32 20.23 28.29 -7.43
CA LYS A 32 20.87 27.58 -6.30
C LYS A 32 22.12 28.31 -5.75
N ASP A 33 22.13 29.64 -5.84
CA ASP A 33 23.25 30.48 -5.42
C ASP A 33 23.15 30.85 -3.93
N LEU A 34 23.67 29.97 -3.07
CA LEU A 34 23.72 30.19 -1.62
C LEU A 34 24.54 31.41 -1.25
N ARG A 35 25.70 31.62 -1.89
CA ARG A 35 26.63 32.71 -1.52
C ARG A 35 26.03 34.07 -1.85
N GLY A 36 25.41 34.20 -3.02
CA GLY A 36 24.67 35.40 -3.41
C GLY A 36 23.50 35.68 -2.45
N ALA A 37 22.74 34.66 -2.07
CA ALA A 37 21.64 34.82 -1.12
C ALA A 37 22.11 35.27 0.28
N ILE A 38 23.26 34.76 0.75
CA ILE A 38 23.87 35.21 2.02
C ILE A 38 24.27 36.69 1.92
N SER A 39 24.94 37.09 0.83
CA SER A 39 25.31 38.49 0.62
C SER A 39 24.09 39.41 0.61
N LEU A 40 23.04 39.03 -0.11
CA LEU A 40 21.78 39.79 -0.14
C LEU A 40 21.14 39.91 1.24
N TYR A 41 21.19 38.84 2.04
CA TYR A 41 20.69 38.86 3.40
C TYR A 41 21.49 39.81 4.30
N ASP A 42 22.83 39.74 4.25
CA ASP A 42 23.69 40.60 5.05
C ASP A 42 23.50 42.09 4.66
N ASP A 43 23.33 42.38 3.36
CA ASP A 43 22.97 43.71 2.85
C ASP A 43 21.59 44.17 3.36
N ALA A 44 20.59 43.29 3.34
CA ALA A 44 19.24 43.60 3.81
C ALA A 44 19.22 43.88 5.33
N VAL A 45 19.98 43.12 6.12
CA VAL A 45 20.16 43.33 7.56
C VAL A 45 20.86 44.66 7.83
N SER A 46 21.95 44.96 7.11
CA SER A 46 22.68 46.23 7.27
C SER A 46 21.83 47.46 6.91
N SER A 47 20.91 47.29 5.95
CA SER A 47 19.96 48.32 5.51
C SER A 47 18.69 48.38 6.37
N ASN A 48 18.61 47.58 7.44
CA ASN A 48 17.44 47.48 8.34
C ASN A 48 16.13 47.16 7.59
N THR A 49 16.21 46.34 6.54
CA THR A 49 15.06 45.91 5.74
C THR A 49 14.17 44.98 6.55
N ARG A 50 12.85 45.16 6.50
CA ARG A 50 11.93 44.29 7.25
C ARG A 50 11.86 42.90 6.63
N LEU A 51 12.45 41.92 7.30
CA LEU A 51 12.36 40.52 6.92
C LEU A 51 11.07 39.88 7.43
N ASN A 52 10.39 39.12 6.58
CA ASN A 52 9.14 38.41 6.91
C ASN A 52 9.35 36.89 6.83
N GLN A 53 8.33 36.11 7.18
CA GLN A 53 8.39 34.64 7.19
C GLN A 53 8.78 34.07 5.81
N HIS A 54 8.31 34.65 4.71
CA HIS A 54 8.61 34.18 3.35
C HIS A 54 10.10 34.35 2.99
N HIS A 55 10.69 35.49 3.35
CA HIS A 55 12.12 35.74 3.18
C HIS A 55 12.98 34.69 3.89
N PHE A 56 12.69 34.42 5.17
CA PHE A 56 13.41 33.42 5.95
C PHE A 56 13.21 32.01 5.39
N ASN A 57 12.00 31.64 4.98
CA ASN A 57 11.73 30.34 4.40
C ASN A 57 12.51 30.11 3.10
N ALA A 58 12.63 31.10 2.23
CA ALA A 58 13.42 31.00 1.02
C ALA A 58 14.92 30.83 1.31
N LEU A 59 15.46 31.57 2.28
CA LEU A 59 16.85 31.43 2.73
C LEU A 59 17.12 30.05 3.34
N LEU A 60 16.28 29.61 4.26
CA LEU A 60 16.41 28.32 4.95
C LEU A 60 16.25 27.15 3.97
N TYR A 61 15.32 27.24 3.03
CA TYR A 61 15.16 26.25 1.97
C TYR A 61 16.43 26.11 1.13
N LEU A 62 17.02 27.23 0.71
CA LEU A 62 18.27 27.24 -0.05
C LEU A 62 19.43 26.64 0.75
N CYS A 63 19.53 26.95 2.06
CA CYS A 63 20.49 26.30 2.95
C CYS A 63 20.26 24.79 2.99
N SER A 64 19.03 24.35 3.22
CA SER A 64 18.67 22.93 3.36
C SER A 64 18.94 22.11 2.09
N ASN A 65 18.88 22.72 0.91
CA ASN A 65 19.26 22.06 -0.34
C ASN A 65 20.79 22.05 -0.55
N SER A 66 21.48 23.08 -0.08
CA SER A 66 22.93 23.24 -0.27
C SER A 66 23.75 22.30 0.62
N VAL A 67 23.16 21.69 1.65
CA VAL A 67 23.86 20.71 2.51
C VAL A 67 24.26 19.42 1.79
N ALA A 68 23.64 19.14 0.64
CA ALA A 68 24.00 18.00 -0.21
C ALA A 68 25.33 18.23 -0.95
N ASP A 69 25.74 19.49 -1.14
CA ASP A 69 27.05 19.84 -1.69
C ASP A 69 28.07 19.94 -0.55
N ALA A 70 29.07 19.05 -0.56
CA ALA A 70 30.11 18.99 0.47
C ALA A 70 30.88 20.32 0.64
N ALA A 71 31.06 21.10 -0.44
CA ALA A 71 31.77 22.38 -0.38
C ALA A 71 30.92 23.51 0.23
N LEU A 72 29.59 23.44 0.07
CA LEU A 72 28.67 24.44 0.62
C LEU A 72 28.12 24.06 1.99
N ARG A 73 28.20 22.78 2.38
CA ARG A 73 27.63 22.26 3.62
C ARG A 73 28.02 23.07 4.87
N PRO A 74 29.32 23.39 5.15
CA PRO A 74 29.66 24.17 6.34
C PRO A 74 29.02 25.56 6.34
N THR A 75 29.02 26.23 5.19
CA THR A 75 28.40 27.56 5.02
C THR A 75 26.88 27.50 5.17
N ALA A 76 26.24 26.48 4.61
CA ALA A 76 24.79 26.28 4.68
C ALA A 76 24.32 26.02 6.12
N LEU A 77 25.06 25.20 6.88
CA LEU A 77 24.76 24.90 8.27
C LEU A 77 24.91 26.15 9.14
N ASP A 78 26.06 26.84 9.06
CA ASP A 78 26.31 28.06 9.83
C ASP A 78 25.26 29.13 9.54
N PHE A 79 25.04 29.45 8.26
CA PHE A 79 24.09 30.46 7.85
C PHE A 79 22.66 30.08 8.18
N GLY A 80 22.25 28.84 7.94
CA GLY A 80 20.89 28.39 8.19
C GLY A 80 20.51 28.49 9.68
N PHE A 81 21.38 28.06 10.60
CA PHE A 81 21.13 28.24 12.03
C PHE A 81 21.19 29.70 12.48
N ARG A 82 22.04 30.53 11.84
CA ARG A 82 22.05 31.99 12.06
C ARG A 82 20.74 32.64 11.63
N ALA A 83 20.25 32.31 10.43
CA ALA A 83 19.00 32.83 9.89
C ALA A 83 17.79 32.42 10.73
N PHE A 84 17.73 31.16 11.20
CA PHE A 84 16.66 30.69 12.07
C PHE A 84 16.64 31.42 13.44
N ARG A 85 17.81 31.58 14.08
CA ARG A 85 17.92 32.37 15.32
C ARG A 85 17.49 33.82 15.13
N HIS A 86 17.85 34.42 13.99
CA HIS A 86 17.43 35.79 13.67
C HIS A 86 15.91 35.88 13.49
N MET A 87 15.30 34.95 12.74
CA MET A 87 13.85 34.85 12.58
C MET A 87 13.11 34.82 13.93
N SER A 88 13.58 33.96 14.86
CA SER A 88 13.02 33.88 16.21
C SER A 88 13.20 35.18 17.01
N SER A 89 14.37 35.83 16.92
CA SER A 89 14.63 37.10 17.63
C SER A 89 13.75 38.27 17.15
N LEU A 90 13.29 38.23 15.89
CA LEU A 90 12.36 39.21 15.33
C LEU A 90 10.88 38.89 15.67
N GLY A 91 10.62 37.82 16.42
CA GLY A 91 9.26 37.36 16.73
C GLY A 91 8.49 36.85 15.50
N VAL A 92 9.20 36.50 14.42
CA VAL A 92 8.57 35.93 13.22
C VAL A 92 8.34 34.43 13.49
N ALA A 93 7.07 34.05 13.65
CA ALA A 93 6.71 32.67 13.95
C ALA A 93 7.16 31.69 12.84
N PRO A 94 7.87 30.60 13.16
CA PRO A 94 8.13 29.50 12.23
C PRO A 94 6.82 28.90 11.68
N ASN A 95 6.86 28.36 10.47
CA ASN A 95 5.81 27.47 9.97
C ASN A 95 6.40 26.08 9.67
N GLU A 96 5.56 25.16 9.21
CA GLU A 96 5.99 23.78 8.92
C GLU A 96 7.17 23.71 7.93
N ALA A 97 7.23 24.60 6.94
CA ALA A 97 8.34 24.65 6.00
C ALA A 97 9.63 25.17 6.65
N THR A 98 9.51 26.16 7.56
CA THR A 98 10.64 26.64 8.37
C THR A 98 11.22 25.49 9.21
N VAL A 99 10.37 24.79 9.96
CA VAL A 99 10.77 23.69 10.85
C VAL A 99 11.40 22.57 10.05
N THR A 100 10.79 22.16 8.93
CA THR A 100 11.32 21.12 8.05
C THR A 100 12.71 21.49 7.52
N ALA A 101 12.92 22.72 7.06
CA ALA A 101 14.21 23.16 6.55
C ALA A 101 15.30 23.14 7.64
N VAL A 102 14.97 23.57 8.87
CA VAL A 102 15.92 23.59 9.99
C VAL A 102 16.18 22.18 10.52
N ALA A 103 15.17 21.29 10.53
CA ALA A 103 15.35 19.88 10.87
C ALA A 103 16.29 19.18 9.89
N ARG A 104 16.20 19.48 8.58
CA ARG A 104 17.17 19.02 7.57
C ARG A 104 18.59 19.51 7.84
N LEU A 105 18.74 20.78 8.24
CA LEU A 105 20.04 21.32 8.65
C LEU A 105 20.58 20.61 9.91
N ALA A 106 19.74 20.37 10.91
CA ALA A 106 20.10 19.68 12.15
C ALA A 106 20.56 18.24 11.89
N ALA A 107 19.79 17.47 11.13
CA ALA A 107 20.18 16.12 10.70
C ALA A 107 21.49 16.13 9.89
N ALA A 108 21.66 17.09 8.97
CA ALA A 108 22.91 17.26 8.23
C ALA A 108 24.09 17.69 9.11
N SER A 109 23.88 18.32 10.27
CA SER A 109 24.96 18.53 11.24
C SER A 109 25.29 17.30 12.10
N GLY A 110 24.56 16.18 11.91
CA GLY A 110 24.68 14.98 12.75
C GLY A 110 23.89 15.07 14.06
N ASP A 111 22.99 16.05 14.18
CA ASP A 111 22.19 16.32 15.38
C ASP A 111 20.72 16.00 15.12
N SER A 112 20.41 14.71 14.96
CA SER A 112 19.03 14.23 14.75
C SER A 112 18.15 14.41 15.98
N ASP A 113 18.74 14.48 17.17
CA ASP A 113 18.05 14.85 18.41
C ASP A 113 17.43 16.24 18.30
N ARG A 114 18.22 17.24 17.92
CA ARG A 114 17.70 18.58 17.66
C ARG A 114 16.71 18.60 16.52
N ALA A 115 16.92 17.80 15.47
CA ALA A 115 15.94 17.67 14.40
C ALA A 115 14.59 17.23 14.94
N PHE A 116 14.56 16.20 15.80
CA PHE A 116 13.32 15.67 16.37
C PHE A 116 12.65 16.63 17.36
N GLU A 117 13.43 17.28 18.23
CA GLU A 117 12.91 18.30 19.16
C GLU A 117 12.23 19.47 18.43
N LEU A 118 12.77 19.89 17.28
CA LEU A 118 12.14 20.89 16.42
C LEU A 118 10.78 20.41 15.86
N VAL A 119 10.66 19.12 15.54
CA VAL A 119 9.36 18.56 15.10
C VAL A 119 8.38 18.52 16.25
N LYS A 120 8.79 18.09 17.45
CA LYS A 120 7.93 18.10 18.65
C LYS A 120 7.43 19.50 18.99
N SER A 121 8.26 20.53 18.78
CA SER A 121 7.88 21.92 19.05
C SER A 121 6.95 22.55 18.00
N ILE A 122 6.65 21.89 16.87
CA ILE A 122 5.88 22.49 15.77
C ILE A 122 4.47 22.93 16.19
N SER A 123 3.85 22.18 17.10
CA SER A 123 2.51 22.46 17.63
C SER A 123 2.44 23.81 18.35
N GLN A 124 3.57 24.31 18.85
CA GLN A 124 3.70 25.61 19.50
C GLN A 124 3.61 26.77 18.51
N TYR A 125 3.78 26.52 17.21
CA TYR A 125 3.79 27.54 16.17
C TYR A 125 2.46 27.58 15.41
N ASN A 126 1.52 28.39 15.89
CA ASN A 126 0.23 28.66 15.23
C ASN A 126 -0.60 27.40 14.88
N ASN A 127 -0.58 26.38 15.74
CA ASN A 127 -1.25 25.09 15.51
C ASN A 127 -0.84 24.43 14.17
N ALA A 128 0.38 24.66 13.70
CA ALA A 128 0.92 23.95 12.56
C ALA A 128 1.02 22.45 12.88
N LEU A 129 0.61 21.61 11.94
CA LEU A 129 0.72 20.16 12.05
C LEU A 129 1.95 19.68 11.27
N PRO A 130 2.76 18.77 11.84
CA PRO A 130 3.86 18.17 11.11
C PRO A 130 3.32 17.31 9.96
N ARG A 131 4.11 17.21 8.91
CA ARG A 131 3.88 16.32 7.77
C ARG A 131 4.94 15.23 7.76
N LEU A 132 4.78 14.21 6.92
CA LEU A 132 5.78 13.15 6.71
C LEU A 132 7.19 13.75 6.55
N ARG A 133 7.33 14.67 5.57
CA ARG A 133 8.57 15.40 5.28
C ARG A 133 9.22 16.15 6.45
N THR A 134 8.45 16.47 7.48
CA THR A 134 8.94 17.17 8.68
C THR A 134 9.72 16.20 9.57
N TYR A 135 9.32 14.93 9.62
CA TYR A 135 9.95 13.86 10.40
C TYR A 135 11.14 13.20 9.70
N ASP A 136 11.13 13.12 8.37
CA ASP A 136 12.19 12.48 7.57
C ASP A 136 13.61 12.76 8.07
N PRO A 137 14.01 14.03 8.36
CA PRO A 137 15.39 14.31 8.76
C PRO A 137 15.79 13.63 10.08
N ALA A 138 14.87 13.59 11.04
CA ALA A 138 15.09 12.93 12.32
C ALA A 138 15.10 11.41 12.15
N LEU A 139 14.10 10.86 11.47
CA LEU A 139 13.94 9.42 11.26
C LEU A 139 15.13 8.82 10.50
N PHE A 140 15.42 9.35 9.31
CA PHE A 140 16.53 8.84 8.49
C PHE A 140 17.87 9.07 9.19
N GLY A 141 18.06 10.21 9.87
CA GLY A 141 19.28 10.46 10.62
C GLY A 141 19.52 9.46 11.76
N PHE A 142 18.49 9.11 12.54
CA PHE A 142 18.63 8.05 13.55
C PHE A 142 18.86 6.67 12.93
N CYS A 143 18.24 6.37 11.79
CA CYS A 143 18.49 5.11 11.06
C CYS A 143 19.94 5.04 10.55
N GLU A 144 20.48 6.12 9.98
CA GLU A 144 21.87 6.21 9.50
C GLU A 144 22.89 6.05 10.65
N MET A 145 22.55 6.55 11.84
CA MET A 145 23.36 6.40 13.05
C MET A 145 23.16 5.04 13.76
N LEU A 146 22.35 4.13 13.21
CA LEU A 146 21.97 2.86 13.82
C LEU A 146 21.34 2.99 15.22
N ASN A 147 20.69 4.13 15.49
CA ASN A 147 19.97 4.36 16.75
C ASN A 147 18.51 3.92 16.62
N ALA A 148 18.28 2.61 16.68
CA ALA A 148 16.97 2.00 16.50
C ALA A 148 15.92 2.52 17.49
N ASP A 149 16.26 2.66 18.78
CA ASP A 149 15.31 3.10 19.82
C ASP A 149 14.75 4.49 19.53
N LYS A 150 15.61 5.44 19.14
CA LYS A 150 15.16 6.79 18.76
C LYS A 150 14.40 6.80 17.44
N ALA A 151 14.76 5.96 16.48
CA ALA A 151 13.98 5.83 15.25
C ALA A 151 12.55 5.34 15.53
N TYR A 152 12.38 4.41 16.48
CA TYR A 152 11.06 3.93 16.91
C TYR A 152 10.29 5.01 17.70
N GLU A 153 10.96 5.82 18.51
CA GLU A 153 10.34 6.98 19.19
C GLU A 153 9.79 8.00 18.16
N VAL A 154 10.52 8.22 17.06
CA VAL A 154 10.03 9.08 15.97
C VAL A 154 8.77 8.52 15.35
N GLU A 155 8.74 7.23 15.03
CA GLU A 155 7.53 6.56 14.50
C GLU A 155 6.35 6.66 15.49
N GLU A 156 6.57 6.42 16.78
CA GLU A 156 5.52 6.52 17.80
C GLU A 156 4.90 7.93 17.82
N HIS A 157 5.74 8.97 17.74
CA HIS A 157 5.28 10.34 17.67
C HIS A 157 4.57 10.66 16.35
N MET A 158 4.99 10.08 15.21
CA MET A 158 4.29 10.20 13.93
C MET A 158 2.88 9.62 13.99
N ASN A 159 2.74 8.43 14.57
CA ASN A 159 1.45 7.78 14.79
C ASN A 159 0.54 8.62 15.70
N GLY A 160 1.09 9.17 16.79
CA GLY A 160 0.35 10.08 17.68
C GLY A 160 -0.09 11.38 17.01
N ALA A 161 0.64 11.83 15.99
CA ALA A 161 0.30 13.01 15.18
C ALA A 161 -0.60 12.69 13.97
N GLY A 162 -0.96 11.42 13.74
CA GLY A 162 -1.76 10.98 12.58
C GLY A 162 -1.02 11.07 11.24
N VAL A 163 0.30 10.96 11.24
CA VAL A 163 1.15 10.95 10.04
C VAL A 163 1.50 9.51 9.67
N ASN A 164 0.99 9.05 8.52
CA ASN A 164 1.26 7.71 8.02
C ASN A 164 2.64 7.64 7.34
N LEU A 165 3.35 6.54 7.58
CA LEU A 165 4.61 6.22 6.91
C LEU A 165 4.38 5.74 5.47
N GLU A 166 5.29 6.09 4.57
CA GLU A 166 5.36 5.53 3.22
C GLU A 166 6.46 4.47 3.13
N GLU A 167 6.67 3.89 1.94
CA GLU A 167 7.64 2.80 1.75
C GLU A 167 9.06 3.19 2.19
N ALA A 168 9.50 4.42 1.89
CA ALA A 168 10.86 4.86 2.17
C ALA A 168 11.16 4.85 3.68
N GLU A 169 10.24 5.34 4.50
CA GLU A 169 10.40 5.38 5.95
C GLU A 169 10.29 3.97 6.56
N LEU A 170 9.35 3.15 6.08
CA LEU A 170 9.22 1.74 6.49
C LEU A 170 10.46 0.93 6.13
N ALA A 171 11.05 1.14 4.96
CA ALA A 171 12.27 0.47 4.53
C ALA A 171 13.49 0.88 5.37
N ALA A 172 13.59 2.15 5.77
CA ALA A 172 14.64 2.62 6.68
C ALA A 172 14.51 2.01 8.09
N LEU A 173 13.28 1.97 8.61
CA LEU A 173 12.96 1.34 9.89
C LEU A 173 13.20 -0.18 9.88
N LEU A 174 12.85 -0.85 8.78
CA LEU A 174 13.19 -2.25 8.54
C LEU A 174 14.71 -2.42 8.55
N LYS A 175 15.44 -1.61 7.79
CA LYS A 175 16.89 -1.71 7.65
C LYS A 175 17.62 -1.52 8.98
N VAL A 176 17.26 -0.50 9.77
CA VAL A 176 17.89 -0.30 11.09
C VAL A 176 17.58 -1.47 12.03
N SER A 177 16.39 -2.06 11.92
CA SER A 177 16.02 -3.25 12.71
C SER A 177 16.85 -4.48 12.32
N VAL A 178 17.08 -4.68 11.02
CA VAL A 178 17.96 -5.74 10.48
C VAL A 178 19.39 -5.56 11.00
N LEU A 179 19.97 -4.37 10.85
CA LEU A 179 21.35 -4.09 11.25
C LEU A 179 21.57 -4.16 12.77
N CYS A 180 20.53 -3.86 13.56
CA CYS A 180 20.55 -4.00 15.02
C CYS A 180 20.12 -5.39 15.52
N GLY A 181 19.80 -6.33 14.63
CA GLY A 181 19.38 -7.70 14.98
C GLY A 181 18.05 -7.80 15.73
N ARG A 182 17.14 -6.84 15.59
CA ARG A 182 15.84 -6.80 16.28
C ARG A 182 14.77 -7.55 15.50
N ALA A 183 14.77 -8.88 15.64
CA ALA A 183 13.93 -9.79 14.86
C ALA A 183 12.41 -9.55 15.01
N ASP A 184 11.96 -9.15 16.19
CA ASP A 184 10.59 -8.76 16.48
C ASP A 184 10.18 -7.54 15.65
N LYS A 185 11.04 -6.52 15.61
CA LYS A 185 10.83 -5.32 14.81
C LYS A 185 10.91 -5.59 13.31
N VAL A 186 11.81 -6.47 12.87
CA VAL A 186 11.83 -6.90 11.46
C VAL A 186 10.49 -7.52 11.05
N TYR A 187 9.96 -8.43 11.87
CA TYR A 187 8.65 -9.04 11.61
C TYR A 187 7.52 -8.00 11.57
N GLU A 188 7.51 -7.07 12.53
CA GLU A 188 6.56 -5.97 12.58
C GLU A 188 6.60 -5.10 11.31
N TYR A 189 7.79 -4.71 10.86
CA TYR A 189 7.93 -3.86 9.67
C TYR A 189 7.61 -4.59 8.37
N LEU A 190 7.88 -5.90 8.25
CA LEU A 190 7.41 -6.68 7.09
C LEU A 190 5.88 -6.66 6.97
N HIS A 191 5.16 -6.76 8.09
CA HIS A 191 3.70 -6.66 8.10
C HIS A 191 3.20 -5.23 7.86
N LYS A 192 3.90 -4.20 8.34
CA LYS A 192 3.57 -2.80 8.00
C LYS A 192 3.78 -2.50 6.51
N ILE A 193 4.85 -3.04 5.91
CA ILE A 193 5.08 -2.95 4.46
C ILE A 193 3.97 -3.71 3.73
N ARG A 194 3.60 -4.91 4.18
CA ARG A 194 2.47 -5.68 3.62
C ARG A 194 1.18 -4.86 3.56
N SER A 195 0.80 -4.18 4.65
CA SER A 195 -0.45 -3.41 4.70
C SER A 195 -0.42 -2.12 3.88
N SER A 196 0.75 -1.51 3.75
CA SER A 196 0.89 -0.15 3.17
C SER A 196 1.41 -0.16 1.73
N VAL A 197 2.09 -1.22 1.30
CA VAL A 197 2.83 -1.29 0.04
C VAL A 197 2.44 -2.57 -0.71
N ARG A 198 1.89 -2.39 -1.91
CA ARG A 198 1.49 -3.50 -2.78
C ARG A 198 2.68 -4.28 -3.31
N CYS A 199 3.65 -3.55 -3.86
CA CYS A 199 4.86 -4.10 -4.43
C CYS A 199 6.04 -3.27 -3.95
N VAL A 200 7.08 -3.93 -3.49
CA VAL A 200 8.24 -3.25 -2.93
C VAL A 200 9.19 -2.82 -4.02
N SER A 201 9.85 -1.69 -3.81
CA SER A 201 10.98 -1.24 -4.62
C SER A 201 12.15 -2.23 -4.51
N GLU A 202 13.04 -2.18 -5.51
CA GLU A 202 14.27 -2.99 -5.53
C GLU A 202 15.15 -2.74 -4.27
N SER A 203 15.19 -1.49 -3.79
CA SER A 203 15.93 -1.14 -2.57
C SER A 203 15.34 -1.80 -1.33
N THR A 204 14.02 -1.84 -1.19
CA THR A 204 13.34 -2.50 -0.07
C THR A 204 13.51 -4.02 -0.15
N ALA A 205 13.37 -4.59 -1.35
CA ALA A 205 13.62 -6.01 -1.60
C ALA A 205 15.04 -6.42 -1.17
N ALA A 206 16.05 -5.60 -1.47
CA ALA A 206 17.43 -5.87 -1.05
C ALA A 206 17.60 -5.92 0.48
N VAL A 207 16.91 -5.04 1.23
CA VAL A 207 16.93 -5.07 2.71
C VAL A 207 16.26 -6.35 3.25
N ILE A 208 15.16 -6.77 2.62
CA ILE A 208 14.47 -8.02 2.97
C ILE A 208 15.38 -9.22 2.70
N GLU A 209 16.03 -9.28 1.55
CA GLU A 209 17.00 -10.34 1.22
C GLU A 209 18.18 -10.36 2.19
N GLU A 210 18.71 -9.20 2.57
CA GLU A 210 19.80 -9.06 3.55
C GLU A 210 19.42 -9.68 4.90
N TRP A 211 18.20 -9.41 5.39
CA TRP A 211 17.69 -10.05 6.59
C TRP A 211 17.69 -11.57 6.48
N PHE A 212 16.99 -12.11 5.48
CA PHE A 212 16.75 -13.54 5.38
C PHE A 212 18.02 -14.35 5.05
N ARG A 213 19.02 -13.74 4.41
CA ARG A 213 20.34 -14.36 4.22
C ARG A 213 21.26 -14.21 5.44
N GLY A 214 20.89 -13.41 6.42
CA GLY A 214 21.64 -13.17 7.64
C GLY A 214 21.55 -14.34 8.65
N SER A 215 22.58 -14.50 9.47
CA SER A 215 22.60 -15.52 10.53
C SER A 215 21.51 -15.29 11.58
N ALA A 216 21.24 -14.03 11.93
CA ALA A 216 20.20 -13.66 12.88
C ALA A 216 18.81 -14.17 12.46
N ALA A 217 18.48 -14.11 11.16
CA ALA A 217 17.21 -14.65 10.65
C ALA A 217 17.12 -16.17 10.76
N SER A 218 18.25 -16.87 10.74
CA SER A 218 18.31 -18.34 10.81
C SER A 218 18.08 -18.86 12.24
N GLU A 219 18.40 -18.05 13.24
CA GLU A 219 18.22 -18.36 14.66
C GLU A 219 16.80 -18.09 15.18
N VAL A 220 16.03 -17.24 14.49
CA VAL A 220 14.69 -16.85 14.94
C VAL A 220 13.61 -17.83 14.47
N GLY A 221 12.62 -18.03 15.34
CA GLY A 221 11.44 -18.83 15.06
C GLY A 221 11.24 -20.00 16.01
N GLU A 222 9.97 -20.40 16.13
CA GLU A 222 9.54 -21.44 17.04
C GLU A 222 9.28 -22.75 16.29
N VAL A 223 9.81 -23.84 16.85
CA VAL A 223 9.47 -25.21 16.41
C VAL A 223 8.24 -25.63 17.21
N GLY A 224 7.11 -25.83 16.54
CA GLY A 224 5.88 -26.31 17.18
C GLY A 224 4.80 -25.25 17.41
N LEU A 225 4.79 -24.17 16.63
CA LEU A 225 3.59 -23.33 16.50
C LEU A 225 2.40 -24.22 16.14
N ASP A 226 1.32 -24.10 16.92
CA ASP A 226 0.10 -24.87 16.69
C ASP A 226 -0.48 -24.51 15.33
N LEU A 227 -0.42 -25.46 14.39
CA LEU A 227 -0.95 -25.30 13.03
C LEU A 227 -2.43 -24.92 13.03
N GLY A 228 -3.20 -25.34 14.04
CA GLY A 228 -4.59 -24.93 14.21
C GLY A 228 -4.72 -23.42 14.44
N ARG A 229 -3.89 -22.86 15.32
CA ARG A 229 -3.84 -21.41 15.59
C ARG A 229 -3.32 -20.62 14.41
N VAL A 230 -2.35 -21.14 13.66
CA VAL A 230 -1.85 -20.49 12.44
C VAL A 230 -2.96 -20.41 11.39
N ARG A 231 -3.67 -21.52 11.14
CA ARG A 231 -4.81 -21.56 10.20
C ARG A 231 -5.93 -20.62 10.59
N GLU A 232 -6.30 -20.60 11.87
CA GLU A 232 -7.30 -19.66 12.39
C GLU A 232 -6.86 -18.20 12.19
N GLY A 233 -5.57 -17.91 12.44
CA GLY A 233 -4.98 -16.60 12.18
C GLY A 233 -5.07 -16.20 10.71
N VAL A 234 -4.69 -17.08 9.79
CA VAL A 234 -4.80 -16.84 8.35
C VAL A 234 -6.24 -16.54 7.95
N LEU A 235 -7.21 -17.35 8.40
CA LEU A 235 -8.63 -17.16 8.07
C LEU A 235 -9.18 -15.85 8.61
N ARG A 236 -8.91 -15.53 9.88
CA ARG A 236 -9.38 -14.29 10.53
C ARG A 236 -8.82 -13.03 9.88
N ASN A 237 -7.62 -13.13 9.33
CA ASN A 237 -6.92 -12.01 8.71
C ASN A 237 -7.24 -11.82 7.22
N GLY A 238 -8.26 -12.51 6.69
CA GLY A 238 -8.66 -12.45 5.28
C GLY A 238 -7.82 -13.31 4.34
N GLY A 239 -6.87 -14.09 4.87
CA GLY A 239 -5.98 -14.95 4.09
C GLY A 239 -4.60 -14.34 3.84
N GLY A 240 -3.63 -15.21 3.57
CA GLY A 240 -2.28 -14.84 3.11
C GLY A 240 -1.34 -14.25 4.15
N TRP A 241 -1.71 -14.24 5.45
CA TRP A 241 -0.78 -13.99 6.55
C TRP A 241 -1.39 -14.38 7.91
N HIS A 242 -0.57 -14.74 8.90
CA HIS A 242 -1.04 -15.13 10.23
C HIS A 242 -0.60 -14.17 11.34
N GLY A 243 0.56 -13.51 11.23
CA GLY A 243 0.97 -12.48 12.19
C GLY A 243 1.34 -13.02 13.58
N LEU A 244 1.73 -14.29 13.70
CA LEU A 244 2.02 -14.97 14.98
C LEU A 244 3.52 -15.02 15.31
N GLY A 245 4.37 -14.42 14.48
CA GLY A 245 5.82 -14.45 14.60
C GLY A 245 6.47 -15.48 13.66
N TRP A 246 7.79 -15.61 13.77
CA TRP A 246 8.60 -16.45 12.90
C TRP A 246 8.33 -17.95 13.11
N VAL A 247 8.10 -18.69 12.01
CA VAL A 247 7.84 -20.14 12.04
C VAL A 247 9.10 -20.93 11.66
N GLY A 248 9.34 -22.03 12.37
CA GLY A 248 10.44 -22.96 12.07
C GLY A 248 11.80 -22.50 12.61
N LYS A 249 12.86 -23.24 12.24
CA LYS A 249 14.25 -22.93 12.59
C LYS A 249 15.19 -23.31 11.45
N GLY A 250 16.35 -22.68 11.42
CA GLY A 250 17.40 -22.95 10.44
C GLY A 250 17.44 -21.93 9.31
N ASP A 251 18.33 -22.20 8.36
CA ASP A 251 18.65 -21.28 7.27
C ASP A 251 17.45 -21.09 6.34
N TRP A 252 17.28 -19.85 5.89
CA TRP A 252 16.30 -19.51 4.86
C TRP A 252 16.89 -19.70 3.47
N VAL A 253 16.05 -20.17 2.55
CA VAL A 253 16.31 -20.18 1.12
C VAL A 253 15.60 -19.00 0.49
N VAL A 254 16.37 -18.06 -0.05
CA VAL A 254 15.87 -16.84 -0.69
C VAL A 254 16.12 -16.94 -2.19
N SER A 255 15.04 -16.89 -2.98
CA SER A 255 15.10 -16.95 -4.44
C SER A 255 14.27 -15.84 -5.08
N ARG A 256 14.70 -15.37 -6.25
CA ARG A 256 13.90 -14.50 -7.12
C ARG A 256 13.23 -15.35 -8.18
N THR A 257 11.91 -15.23 -8.32
CA THR A 257 11.08 -16.07 -9.20
C THR A 257 9.97 -15.28 -9.87
N SER A 258 9.30 -15.88 -10.84
CA SER A 258 7.95 -15.49 -11.27
C SER A 258 6.90 -16.34 -10.54
N VAL A 259 5.66 -15.88 -10.57
CA VAL A 259 4.47 -16.62 -10.13
C VAL A 259 3.57 -16.78 -11.34
N ASP A 260 2.99 -17.98 -11.49
CA ASP A 260 2.10 -18.30 -12.60
C ASP A 260 0.75 -17.56 -12.49
N ASP A 261 -0.02 -17.53 -13.58
CA ASP A 261 -1.31 -16.83 -13.64
C ASP A 261 -2.35 -17.36 -12.62
N ASP A 262 -2.17 -18.59 -12.12
CA ASP A 262 -3.02 -19.21 -11.10
C ASP A 262 -2.51 -18.94 -9.66
N GLY A 263 -1.42 -18.20 -9.49
CA GLY A 263 -0.80 -17.90 -8.21
C GLY A 263 0.22 -18.95 -7.75
N SER A 264 0.55 -19.96 -8.56
CA SER A 264 1.51 -21.00 -8.19
C SER A 264 2.95 -20.48 -8.20
N CYS A 265 3.68 -20.74 -7.11
CA CYS A 265 5.09 -20.40 -6.94
C CYS A 265 5.98 -21.65 -7.09
N CYS A 266 7.24 -21.47 -7.47
CA CYS A 266 8.21 -22.57 -7.65
C CYS A 266 8.47 -23.39 -6.38
N CYS A 267 8.16 -22.87 -5.19
CA CYS A 267 8.28 -23.60 -3.92
C CYS A 267 7.11 -24.56 -3.64
N GLY A 268 6.12 -24.62 -4.54
CA GLY A 268 4.92 -25.45 -4.38
C GLY A 268 3.79 -24.80 -3.56
N GLU A 269 4.00 -23.59 -3.04
CA GLU A 269 2.91 -22.79 -2.46
C GLU A 269 2.09 -22.10 -3.55
N ARG A 270 0.79 -21.91 -3.27
CA ARG A 270 -0.11 -21.13 -4.12
C ARG A 270 -0.52 -19.88 -3.37
N LEU A 271 -0.21 -18.72 -3.95
CA LEU A 271 -0.66 -17.44 -3.44
C LEU A 271 -2.18 -17.38 -3.37
N VAL A 272 -2.70 -16.66 -2.38
CA VAL A 272 -4.13 -16.52 -2.16
C VAL A 272 -4.61 -15.14 -2.58
N CYS A 273 -5.92 -15.05 -2.84
CA CYS A 273 -6.60 -13.79 -2.99
C CYS A 273 -6.90 -13.25 -1.57
N VAL A 274 -5.93 -12.52 -1.02
CA VAL A 274 -6.00 -11.88 0.30
C VAL A 274 -7.22 -10.97 0.33
N ASP A 275 -8.16 -11.33 1.18
CA ASP A 275 -9.30 -10.51 1.56
C ASP A 275 -8.89 -9.53 2.68
N ILE A 276 -9.74 -8.55 2.95
CA ILE A 276 -9.50 -7.60 4.02
C ILE A 276 -9.99 -8.19 5.34
N ASP A 277 -9.28 -7.93 6.44
CA ASP A 277 -9.63 -8.50 7.73
C ASP A 277 -11.03 -8.08 8.20
N ASP A 278 -11.59 -8.89 9.09
CA ASP A 278 -12.97 -8.75 9.58
C ASP A 278 -13.21 -7.40 10.26
N ALA A 279 -12.24 -6.90 11.03
CA ALA A 279 -12.40 -5.69 11.80
C ALA A 279 -12.39 -4.46 10.90
N GLU A 280 -11.48 -4.41 9.94
CA GLU A 280 -11.43 -3.34 8.93
C GLU A 280 -12.68 -3.36 8.04
N THR A 281 -13.12 -4.54 7.61
CA THR A 281 -14.33 -4.69 6.78
C THR A 281 -15.57 -4.20 7.51
N GLU A 282 -15.75 -4.56 8.78
CA GLU A 282 -16.89 -4.07 9.59
C GLU A 282 -16.82 -2.57 9.85
N LYS A 283 -15.62 -2.02 10.12
CA LYS A 283 -15.43 -0.58 10.27
C LYS A 283 -15.79 0.18 8.98
N PHE A 284 -15.40 -0.37 7.83
CA PHE A 284 -15.73 0.19 6.52
C PHE A 284 -17.23 0.09 6.26
N ALA A 285 -17.85 -1.06 6.49
CA ALA A 285 -19.30 -1.24 6.37
C ALA A 285 -20.09 -0.26 7.27
N GLY A 286 -19.62 -0.04 8.51
CA GLY A 286 -20.19 0.93 9.44
C GLY A 286 -20.07 2.37 8.95
N SER A 287 -18.91 2.73 8.38
CA SER A 287 -18.67 4.06 7.80
C SER A 287 -19.52 4.30 6.55
N LEU A 288 -19.64 3.28 5.69
CA LEU A 288 -20.50 3.29 4.51
C LEU A 288 -21.97 3.45 4.90
N ALA A 289 -22.43 2.71 5.91
CA ALA A 289 -23.78 2.84 6.44
C ALA A 289 -24.04 4.23 7.04
N GLY A 290 -23.08 4.79 7.79
CA GLY A 290 -23.18 6.14 8.33
C GLY A 290 -23.36 7.18 7.23
N LEU A 291 -22.51 7.14 6.20
CA LEU A 291 -22.59 8.05 5.04
C LEU A 291 -23.88 7.88 4.24
N ALA A 292 -24.33 6.64 4.04
CA ALA A 292 -25.60 6.36 3.38
C ALA A 292 -26.76 6.97 4.19
N MET A 293 -26.79 6.79 5.51
CA MET A 293 -27.85 7.32 6.38
C MET A 293 -27.86 8.86 6.48
N GLU A 294 -26.74 9.53 6.22
CA GLU A 294 -26.67 11.00 6.14
C GLU A 294 -27.24 11.56 4.83
N ARG A 295 -27.15 10.80 3.74
CA ARG A 295 -27.49 11.24 2.38
C ARG A 295 -28.81 10.68 1.87
N GLU A 296 -29.19 9.49 2.33
CA GLU A 296 -30.45 8.83 2.04
C GLU A 296 -31.53 9.17 3.06
N VAL A 297 -32.78 8.88 2.72
CA VAL A 297 -33.85 8.86 3.71
C VAL A 297 -33.55 7.74 4.71
N LYS A 298 -33.15 8.10 5.93
CA LYS A 298 -32.70 7.18 6.99
C LYS A 298 -33.54 5.91 7.12
N ALA A 299 -34.88 6.02 7.06
CA ALA A 299 -35.77 4.88 7.15
C ALA A 299 -35.58 3.86 5.99
N ASN A 300 -35.39 4.35 4.76
CA ASN A 300 -35.22 3.51 3.57
C ASN A 300 -33.97 2.65 3.66
N PHE A 301 -32.86 3.23 4.12
CA PHE A 301 -31.59 2.50 4.20
C PHE A 301 -31.58 1.53 5.40
N SER A 302 -32.11 1.91 6.56
CA SER A 302 -32.23 0.99 7.71
C SER A 302 -33.16 -0.19 7.42
N GLU A 303 -34.22 -0.01 6.64
CA GLU A 303 -35.08 -1.11 6.19
C GLU A 303 -34.30 -2.08 5.29
N PHE A 304 -33.46 -1.57 4.38
CA PHE A 304 -32.57 -2.41 3.57
C PHE A 304 -31.56 -3.19 4.40
N GLN A 305 -30.95 -2.57 5.41
CA GLN A 305 -30.01 -3.26 6.31
C GLN A 305 -30.69 -4.44 7.01
N ALA A 306 -31.87 -4.23 7.59
CA ALA A 306 -32.65 -5.29 8.23
C ALA A 306 -33.11 -6.37 7.23
N TRP A 307 -33.46 -5.97 6.00
CA TRP A 307 -33.78 -6.92 4.94
C TRP A 307 -32.57 -7.80 4.59
N LEU A 308 -31.39 -7.20 4.43
CA LEU A 308 -30.16 -7.91 4.06
C LEU A 308 -29.70 -8.90 5.13
N GLU A 309 -29.85 -8.55 6.42
CA GLU A 309 -29.55 -9.47 7.54
C GLU A 309 -30.37 -10.77 7.47
N ASN A 310 -31.61 -10.69 6.96
CA ASN A 310 -32.47 -11.85 6.76
C ASN A 310 -32.17 -12.63 5.46
N HIS A 311 -31.28 -12.12 4.60
CA HIS A 311 -30.93 -12.68 3.29
C HIS A 311 -29.40 -12.74 3.07
N ALA A 312 -28.68 -13.33 4.03
CA ALA A 312 -27.22 -13.28 4.11
C ALA A 312 -26.45 -14.29 3.22
N SER A 313 -27.08 -14.91 2.21
CA SER A 313 -26.50 -16.04 1.46
C SER A 313 -26.07 -15.75 0.02
N TYR A 314 -26.04 -14.48 -0.39
CA TYR A 314 -25.66 -14.12 -1.76
C TYR A 314 -24.13 -14.16 -1.96
N GLU A 315 -23.69 -14.82 -3.03
CA GLU A 315 -22.27 -14.86 -3.45
C GLU A 315 -21.90 -13.77 -4.45
N ALA A 316 -22.89 -13.08 -5.02
CA ALA A 316 -22.68 -11.95 -5.91
C ALA A 316 -23.85 -10.95 -5.82
N ILE A 317 -23.50 -9.67 -5.89
CA ILE A 317 -24.41 -8.53 -6.05
C ILE A 317 -24.22 -7.97 -7.45
N VAL A 318 -25.32 -7.61 -8.11
CA VAL A 318 -25.33 -7.04 -9.45
C VAL A 318 -25.90 -5.63 -9.39
N ASP A 319 -25.13 -4.68 -9.90
CA ASP A 319 -25.61 -3.34 -10.21
C ASP A 319 -26.49 -3.41 -11.46
N GLY A 320 -27.80 -3.54 -11.24
CA GLY A 320 -28.75 -3.80 -12.30
C GLY A 320 -28.91 -2.61 -13.25
N ALA A 321 -28.71 -1.38 -12.77
CA ALA A 321 -28.79 -0.19 -13.60
C ALA A 321 -27.59 -0.09 -14.53
N ASN A 322 -26.38 -0.34 -14.01
CA ASN A 322 -25.15 -0.31 -14.79
C ASN A 322 -25.15 -1.40 -15.89
N VAL A 323 -25.47 -2.65 -15.53
CA VAL A 323 -25.54 -3.76 -16.50
C VAL A 323 -26.60 -3.50 -17.56
N GLY A 324 -27.81 -3.11 -17.16
CA GLY A 324 -28.91 -2.90 -18.10
C GLY A 324 -28.68 -1.74 -19.07
N LEU A 325 -27.86 -0.74 -18.71
CA LEU A 325 -27.56 0.44 -19.54
C LEU A 325 -26.25 0.33 -20.34
N TYR A 326 -25.53 -0.79 -20.26
CA TYR A 326 -24.21 -0.90 -20.87
C TYR A 326 -24.28 -0.90 -22.40
N GLN A 327 -23.79 0.19 -23.00
CA GLN A 327 -23.71 0.43 -24.46
C GLN A 327 -25.07 0.45 -25.20
N GLN A 328 -26.19 0.55 -24.47
CA GLN A 328 -27.53 0.62 -25.06
C GLN A 328 -28.56 1.25 -24.13
N ASN A 329 -29.79 1.42 -24.66
CA ASN A 329 -30.96 1.67 -23.82
C ASN A 329 -31.20 0.46 -22.91
N PHE A 330 -31.89 0.68 -21.79
CA PHE A 330 -32.09 -0.36 -20.77
C PHE A 330 -32.54 -1.70 -21.38
N ALA A 331 -31.73 -2.74 -21.21
CA ALA A 331 -31.96 -4.07 -21.75
C ALA A 331 -32.02 -5.13 -20.64
N ASP A 332 -33.17 -5.80 -20.55
CA ASP A 332 -33.42 -6.92 -19.64
C ASP A 332 -32.62 -8.18 -20.02
N VAL A 333 -32.41 -8.43 -21.32
CA VAL A 333 -31.65 -9.59 -21.82
C VAL A 333 -30.21 -9.59 -21.31
N GLN A 334 -29.51 -8.44 -21.31
CA GLN A 334 -28.15 -8.35 -20.78
C GLN A 334 -28.10 -8.68 -19.29
N LEU A 335 -29.06 -8.17 -18.53
CA LEU A 335 -29.14 -8.40 -17.11
C LEU A 335 -29.41 -9.88 -16.81
N ASP A 336 -30.28 -10.52 -17.59
CA ASP A 336 -30.54 -11.96 -17.51
C ASP A 336 -29.32 -12.83 -17.85
N ASP A 337 -28.56 -12.46 -18.90
CA ASP A 337 -27.31 -13.16 -19.24
C ASP A 337 -26.31 -13.12 -18.07
N VAL A 338 -26.17 -11.97 -17.40
CA VAL A 338 -25.30 -11.83 -16.22
C VAL A 338 -25.80 -12.68 -15.06
N VAL A 339 -27.10 -12.60 -14.74
CA VAL A 339 -27.70 -13.36 -13.64
C VAL A 339 -27.54 -14.87 -13.85
N LYS A 340 -27.78 -15.37 -15.07
CA LYS A 340 -27.63 -16.79 -15.43
C LYS A 340 -26.19 -17.26 -15.38
N GLU A 341 -25.25 -16.46 -15.89
CA GLU A 341 -23.82 -16.80 -15.84
C GLU A 341 -23.33 -16.90 -14.39
N LEU A 342 -23.72 -15.95 -13.53
CA LEU A 342 -23.40 -16.00 -12.10
C LEU A 342 -24.02 -17.21 -11.40
N TYR A 343 -25.31 -17.51 -11.68
CA TYR A 343 -26.01 -18.67 -11.13
C TYR A 343 -25.33 -19.99 -11.50
N ASN A 344 -24.87 -20.12 -12.74
CA ASN A 344 -24.17 -21.33 -13.20
C ASN A 344 -22.79 -21.46 -12.54
N ARG A 345 -22.06 -20.35 -12.37
CA ARG A 345 -20.73 -20.32 -11.74
C ARG A 345 -20.76 -20.63 -10.25
N SER A 346 -21.77 -20.13 -9.55
CA SER A 346 -21.93 -20.28 -8.09
C SER A 346 -22.46 -21.65 -7.64
N GLY A 347 -22.60 -22.60 -8.58
CA GLY A 347 -23.20 -23.90 -8.28
C GLY A 347 -24.69 -23.79 -7.94
N LYS A 348 -25.43 -22.95 -8.68
CA LYS A 348 -26.89 -22.73 -8.57
C LYS A 348 -27.35 -21.85 -7.41
N LYS A 349 -26.54 -20.86 -7.03
CA LYS A 349 -26.95 -19.80 -6.10
C LYS A 349 -27.26 -18.53 -6.87
N TRP A 350 -28.46 -17.99 -6.67
CA TRP A 350 -28.86 -16.75 -7.33
C TRP A 350 -28.06 -15.55 -6.80
N PRO A 351 -27.66 -14.61 -7.68
CA PRO A 351 -27.13 -13.32 -7.24
C PRO A 351 -28.25 -12.40 -6.77
N LEU A 352 -27.89 -11.32 -6.06
CA LEU A 352 -28.82 -10.23 -5.76
C LEU A 352 -28.66 -9.09 -6.77
N VAL A 353 -29.69 -8.80 -7.52
CA VAL A 353 -29.80 -7.65 -8.42
C VAL A 353 -30.40 -6.48 -7.64
N VAL A 354 -29.68 -5.36 -7.59
CA VAL A 354 -30.18 -4.10 -7.04
C VAL A 354 -30.63 -3.22 -8.21
N LEU A 355 -31.89 -2.76 -8.17
CA LEU A 355 -32.45 -1.95 -9.25
C LEU A 355 -33.44 -0.90 -8.72
N HIS A 356 -33.38 0.32 -9.22
CA HIS A 356 -34.34 1.35 -8.82
C HIS A 356 -35.79 1.04 -9.24
N ASN A 357 -36.76 1.27 -8.33
CA ASN A 357 -38.18 0.94 -8.53
C ASN A 357 -38.78 1.52 -9.83
N LYS A 358 -38.38 2.73 -10.22
CA LYS A 358 -38.77 3.33 -11.52
C LYS A 358 -38.44 2.43 -12.74
N ARG A 359 -37.30 1.75 -12.73
CA ARG A 359 -36.90 0.83 -13.82
C ARG A 359 -37.71 -0.45 -13.76
N LEU A 360 -37.95 -0.97 -12.56
CA LEU A 360 -38.82 -2.13 -12.36
C LEU A 360 -40.22 -1.88 -12.93
N ARG A 361 -40.83 -0.71 -12.66
CA ARG A 361 -42.15 -0.36 -13.21
C ARG A 361 -42.18 -0.40 -14.73
N GLY A 362 -41.17 0.17 -15.39
CA GLY A 362 -41.05 0.11 -16.86
C GLY A 362 -40.91 -1.33 -17.39
N LEU A 363 -40.15 -2.19 -16.71
CA LEU A 363 -40.04 -3.61 -17.06
C LEU A 363 -41.35 -4.36 -16.85
N MET A 364 -42.08 -4.04 -15.78
CA MET A 364 -43.37 -4.65 -15.48
C MET A 364 -44.45 -4.25 -16.48
N GLU A 365 -44.34 -3.11 -17.17
CA GLU A 365 -45.23 -2.71 -18.25
C GLU A 365 -45.00 -3.52 -19.54
N ASN A 366 -43.78 -4.02 -19.77
CA ASN A 366 -43.46 -4.86 -20.93
C ASN A 366 -43.85 -6.34 -20.70
N PRO A 367 -44.78 -6.92 -21.48
CA PRO A 367 -45.19 -8.32 -21.30
C PRO A 367 -44.08 -9.35 -21.43
N SER A 368 -43.05 -9.07 -22.24
CA SER A 368 -41.93 -9.98 -22.47
C SER A 368 -41.01 -10.05 -21.25
N SER A 369 -40.72 -8.89 -20.64
CA SER A 369 -39.87 -8.75 -19.46
C SER A 369 -40.59 -9.12 -18.16
N ARG A 370 -41.92 -8.98 -18.12
CA ARG A 370 -42.74 -9.23 -16.91
C ARG A 370 -42.52 -10.62 -16.32
N ARG A 371 -42.50 -11.65 -17.16
CA ARG A 371 -42.31 -13.05 -16.70
C ARG A 371 -40.97 -13.25 -16.00
N LEU A 372 -39.90 -12.68 -16.56
CA LEU A 372 -38.55 -12.78 -16.02
C LEU A 372 -38.46 -12.09 -14.65
N VAL A 373 -39.04 -10.90 -14.53
CA VAL A 373 -39.05 -10.15 -13.28
C VAL A 373 -39.87 -10.87 -12.20
N GLU A 374 -41.03 -11.43 -12.54
CA GLU A 374 -41.83 -12.22 -11.61
C GLU A 374 -41.05 -13.45 -11.10
N GLU A 375 -40.32 -14.13 -11.99
CA GLU A 375 -39.41 -15.22 -11.62
C GLU A 375 -38.32 -14.74 -10.65
N TRP A 376 -37.68 -13.61 -10.91
CA TRP A 376 -36.65 -13.05 -10.04
C TRP A 376 -37.19 -12.66 -8.66
N MET A 377 -38.37 -12.05 -8.59
CA MET A 377 -39.01 -11.72 -7.32
C MET A 377 -39.32 -12.99 -6.50
N ASN A 378 -39.85 -14.03 -7.14
CA ASN A 378 -40.15 -15.30 -6.48
C ASN A 378 -38.91 -16.04 -5.96
N ASN A 379 -37.78 -15.89 -6.65
CA ASN A 379 -36.50 -16.49 -6.28
C ASN A 379 -35.64 -15.59 -5.37
N GLY A 380 -36.13 -14.42 -4.95
CA GLY A 380 -35.39 -13.48 -4.11
C GLY A 380 -34.21 -12.78 -4.81
N VAL A 381 -34.15 -12.82 -6.14
CA VAL A 381 -33.04 -12.30 -6.95
C VAL A 381 -33.03 -10.77 -6.97
N LEU A 382 -34.13 -10.10 -6.66
CA LEU A 382 -34.29 -8.66 -6.89
C LEU A 382 -34.55 -7.90 -5.59
N TYR A 383 -33.76 -6.87 -5.33
CA TYR A 383 -34.08 -5.81 -4.38
C TYR A 383 -34.34 -4.48 -5.11
N THR A 384 -35.44 -3.82 -4.77
CA THR A 384 -35.82 -2.56 -5.42
C THR A 384 -35.54 -1.37 -4.54
N THR A 385 -34.71 -0.42 -5.01
CA THR A 385 -34.46 0.79 -4.25
C THR A 385 -35.64 1.77 -4.33
N PRO A 386 -35.98 2.47 -3.23
CA PRO A 386 -37.09 3.42 -3.20
C PRO A 386 -36.90 4.62 -4.13
N ASN A 387 -38.00 5.32 -4.45
CA ASN A 387 -37.91 6.51 -5.30
C ASN A 387 -37.12 7.62 -4.61
N GLY A 388 -36.13 8.17 -5.33
CA GLY A 388 -35.28 9.25 -4.84
C GLY A 388 -34.03 8.76 -4.09
N SER A 389 -33.87 7.45 -3.93
CA SER A 389 -32.66 6.86 -3.39
C SER A 389 -31.60 6.66 -4.48
N ASN A 390 -30.33 6.83 -4.10
CA ASN A 390 -29.22 6.41 -4.92
C ASN A 390 -28.98 4.90 -4.71
N ASP A 391 -29.09 4.11 -5.79
CA ASP A 391 -28.84 2.67 -5.79
C ASP A 391 -27.38 2.29 -5.44
N ASP A 392 -26.44 3.22 -5.61
CA ASP A 392 -25.02 3.03 -5.30
C ASP A 392 -24.76 2.57 -3.87
N TRP A 393 -25.46 3.17 -2.91
CA TRP A 393 -25.32 2.81 -1.50
C TRP A 393 -25.77 1.38 -1.21
N TYR A 394 -26.76 0.89 -1.95
CA TYR A 394 -27.42 -0.38 -1.66
C TYR A 394 -26.57 -1.54 -2.16
N TRP A 395 -26.16 -1.52 -3.44
CA TRP A 395 -25.32 -2.60 -3.96
C TRP A 395 -23.93 -2.60 -3.33
N LEU A 396 -23.36 -1.42 -3.02
CA LEU A 396 -22.04 -1.36 -2.39
C LEU A 396 -22.10 -1.90 -0.96
N PHE A 397 -23.09 -1.47 -0.18
CA PHE A 397 -23.26 -1.96 1.20
C PHE A 397 -23.53 -3.46 1.23
N ALA A 398 -24.37 -3.99 0.33
CA ALA A 398 -24.61 -5.42 0.25
C ALA A 398 -23.33 -6.21 -0.06
N ALA A 399 -22.55 -5.78 -1.06
CA ALA A 399 -21.35 -6.50 -1.46
C ALA A 399 -20.28 -6.49 -0.35
N VAL A 400 -20.11 -5.36 0.32
CA VAL A 400 -19.20 -5.21 1.47
C VAL A 400 -19.66 -6.06 2.65
N LYS A 401 -20.94 -5.94 3.05
CA LYS A 401 -21.46 -6.61 4.25
C LYS A 401 -21.52 -8.13 4.09
N LEU A 402 -21.82 -8.62 2.90
CA LEU A 402 -21.85 -10.05 2.59
C LEU A 402 -20.50 -10.61 2.10
N ARG A 403 -19.50 -9.74 1.91
CA ARG A 403 -18.13 -10.10 1.49
C ARG A 403 -18.13 -10.93 0.21
N CYS A 404 -18.87 -10.44 -0.77
CA CYS A 404 -19.18 -11.19 -1.99
C CYS A 404 -18.89 -10.35 -3.24
N LEU A 405 -18.97 -10.99 -4.41
CA LEU A 405 -18.61 -10.33 -5.67
C LEU A 405 -19.57 -9.17 -5.97
N LEU A 406 -19.06 -8.09 -6.54
CA LEU A 406 -19.84 -6.97 -7.04
C LEU A 406 -19.68 -6.88 -8.56
N VAL A 407 -20.77 -7.12 -9.31
CA VAL A 407 -20.77 -6.97 -10.76
C VAL A 407 -21.18 -5.56 -11.13
N THR A 408 -20.20 -4.74 -11.51
CA THR A 408 -20.41 -3.38 -12.04
C THR A 408 -19.19 -2.93 -12.85
N ASN A 409 -19.44 -2.17 -13.92
CA ASN A 409 -18.41 -1.42 -14.66
C ASN A 409 -18.30 0.03 -14.16
N ASP A 410 -18.99 0.39 -13.07
CA ASP A 410 -18.79 1.68 -12.45
C ASP A 410 -17.39 1.78 -11.84
N GLU A 411 -16.72 2.90 -12.11
CA GLU A 411 -15.38 3.15 -11.60
C GLU A 411 -15.39 3.61 -10.13
N MET A 412 -16.57 3.91 -9.58
CA MET A 412 -16.79 4.38 -8.21
C MET A 412 -15.86 5.56 -7.89
N ARG A 413 -15.79 6.52 -8.83
CA ARG A 413 -14.89 7.69 -8.77
C ARG A 413 -15.52 8.94 -8.15
N ASP A 414 -16.79 8.87 -7.78
CA ASP A 414 -17.46 10.02 -7.21
C ASP A 414 -16.82 10.42 -5.88
N HIS A 415 -16.83 11.73 -5.58
CA HIS A 415 -16.33 12.31 -4.32
C HIS A 415 -16.90 11.64 -3.05
N ILE A 416 -17.98 10.87 -3.21
CA ILE A 416 -18.59 10.04 -2.19
C ILE A 416 -17.66 8.89 -1.76
N PHE A 417 -17.02 8.23 -2.72
CA PHE A 417 -16.13 7.09 -2.49
C PHE A 417 -14.72 7.53 -2.12
N GLU A 418 -14.30 8.74 -2.52
CA GLU A 418 -13.06 9.37 -2.04
C GLU A 418 -13.06 9.60 -0.52
N LEU A 419 -14.25 9.74 0.10
CA LEU A 419 -14.40 9.86 1.56
C LEU A 419 -14.16 8.54 2.30
N ILE A 420 -14.17 7.41 1.60
CA ILE A 420 -14.10 6.08 2.19
C ILE A 420 -12.69 5.51 1.99
N GLY A 421 -11.77 5.87 2.89
CA GLY A 421 -10.44 5.29 3.07
C GLY A 421 -9.73 4.78 1.80
N SER A 422 -8.93 5.63 1.17
CA SER A 422 -8.36 5.40 -0.17
C SER A 422 -7.61 4.07 -0.37
N ASN A 423 -6.97 3.52 0.68
CA ASN A 423 -6.22 2.26 0.53
C ASN A 423 -7.13 1.02 0.66
N PHE A 424 -8.05 1.01 1.63
CA PHE A 424 -8.99 -0.09 1.83
C PHE A 424 -9.88 -0.27 0.60
N PHE A 425 -10.52 0.81 0.13
CA PHE A 425 -11.53 0.69 -0.92
C PHE A 425 -10.94 0.19 -2.24
N ASN A 426 -9.73 0.63 -2.59
CA ASN A 426 -9.05 0.15 -3.77
C ASN A 426 -8.65 -1.34 -3.67
N GLN A 427 -8.21 -1.81 -2.50
CA GLN A 427 -7.97 -3.24 -2.27
C GLN A 427 -9.27 -4.05 -2.35
N TRP A 428 -10.34 -3.54 -1.73
CA TRP A 428 -11.65 -4.18 -1.75
C TRP A 428 -12.18 -4.30 -3.18
N LYS A 429 -12.10 -3.22 -3.97
CA LYS A 429 -12.50 -3.20 -5.38
C LYS A 429 -11.79 -4.26 -6.19
N GLU A 430 -10.46 -4.34 -6.11
CA GLU A 430 -9.72 -5.34 -6.88
C GLU A 430 -10.08 -6.78 -6.53
N ARG A 431 -10.47 -7.02 -5.27
CA ARG A 431 -10.86 -8.34 -4.77
C ARG A 431 -12.30 -8.72 -5.12
N HIS A 432 -13.20 -7.75 -5.19
CA HIS A 432 -14.65 -8.02 -5.24
C HIS A 432 -15.29 -7.58 -6.56
N GLN A 433 -14.73 -6.60 -7.26
CA GLN A 433 -15.32 -6.05 -8.48
C GLN A 433 -15.13 -7.00 -9.67
N VAL A 434 -16.23 -7.39 -10.27
CA VAL A 434 -16.30 -8.15 -11.51
C VAL A 434 -16.72 -7.19 -12.62
N HIS A 435 -15.82 -6.97 -13.58
CA HIS A 435 -16.15 -6.24 -14.79
C HIS A 435 -16.82 -7.14 -15.81
N TYR A 436 -17.53 -6.55 -16.76
CA TYR A 436 -18.20 -7.30 -17.82
C TYR A 436 -18.12 -6.58 -19.16
N THR A 437 -18.17 -7.34 -20.24
CA THR A 437 -18.28 -6.79 -21.59
C THR A 437 -19.14 -7.70 -22.45
N PHE A 438 -19.76 -7.15 -23.49
CA PHE A 438 -20.56 -7.89 -24.45
C PHE A 438 -19.89 -7.83 -25.82
N VAL A 439 -19.24 -8.91 -26.22
CA VAL A 439 -18.55 -9.00 -27.53
C VAL A 439 -19.45 -9.75 -28.49
N LYS A 440 -19.99 -9.04 -29.50
CA LYS A 440 -20.96 -9.59 -30.47
C LYS A 440 -22.19 -10.23 -29.78
N GLY A 441 -22.66 -9.63 -28.69
CA GLY A 441 -23.80 -10.12 -27.91
C GLY A 441 -23.46 -11.21 -26.88
N ASN A 442 -22.23 -11.72 -26.83
CA ASN A 442 -21.84 -12.71 -25.83
C ASN A 442 -21.23 -12.01 -24.60
N LEU A 443 -21.77 -12.34 -23.42
CA LEU A 443 -21.25 -11.90 -22.14
C LEU A 443 -19.85 -12.48 -21.88
N LYS A 444 -18.93 -11.62 -21.45
CA LYS A 444 -17.65 -12.02 -20.84
C LYS A 444 -17.49 -11.30 -19.51
N LEU A 445 -17.47 -12.08 -18.42
CA LEU A 445 -17.10 -11.60 -17.10
C LEU A 445 -15.58 -11.59 -16.95
N GLN A 446 -15.03 -10.49 -16.45
CA GLN A 446 -13.65 -10.34 -16.03
C GLN A 446 -13.62 -10.46 -14.52
N MET A 447 -13.22 -11.64 -14.04
CA MET A 447 -13.17 -11.94 -12.61
C MET A 447 -11.98 -11.22 -11.94
N PRO A 448 -12.08 -10.92 -10.64
CA PRO A 448 -10.93 -10.56 -9.81
C PRO A 448 -9.74 -11.52 -10.01
N PRO A 449 -8.50 -11.02 -9.84
CA PRO A 449 -7.30 -11.86 -9.89
C PRO A 449 -7.41 -13.07 -8.95
N SER A 450 -6.83 -14.20 -9.38
CA SER A 450 -6.76 -15.47 -8.61
C SER A 450 -5.95 -15.32 -7.31
N TYR A 451 -5.07 -14.32 -7.25
CA TYR A 451 -4.26 -13.99 -6.08
C TYR A 451 -4.05 -12.48 -5.94
N SER A 452 -3.76 -12.03 -4.72
CA SER A 452 -3.51 -10.61 -4.42
C SER A 452 -2.04 -10.25 -4.60
N LEU A 453 -1.78 -9.11 -5.26
CA LEU A 453 -0.46 -8.53 -5.46
C LEU A 453 0.00 -7.77 -4.20
N VAL A 454 0.28 -8.51 -3.15
CA VAL A 454 0.73 -8.04 -1.83
C VAL A 454 1.73 -9.04 -1.25
N ILE A 455 2.51 -8.63 -0.25
CA ILE A 455 3.33 -9.57 0.53
C ILE A 455 2.42 -10.64 1.16
N GLN A 456 2.81 -11.90 1.06
CA GLN A 456 2.07 -13.01 1.68
C GLN A 456 2.98 -13.85 2.58
N GLU A 457 2.45 -14.25 3.73
CA GLU A 457 3.02 -15.17 4.71
C GLU A 457 2.16 -16.45 4.73
N SER A 458 2.74 -17.58 4.36
CA SER A 458 2.05 -18.89 4.33
C SER A 458 1.94 -19.51 5.73
N GLU A 459 1.12 -20.55 5.88
CA GLU A 459 1.02 -21.34 7.12
C GLU A 459 2.35 -22.00 7.53
N LYS A 460 3.26 -22.23 6.57
CA LYS A 460 4.61 -22.77 6.82
C LYS A 460 5.61 -21.70 7.24
N GLY A 461 5.19 -20.43 7.30
CA GLY A 461 6.05 -19.27 7.54
C GLY A 461 6.88 -18.83 6.33
N TYR A 462 6.57 -19.33 5.13
CA TYR A 462 7.22 -18.87 3.90
C TYR A 462 6.69 -17.51 3.50
N TRP A 463 7.57 -16.66 2.98
CA TRP A 463 7.24 -15.30 2.54
C TRP A 463 7.33 -15.18 1.03
N HIS A 464 6.34 -14.53 0.45
CA HIS A 464 6.30 -14.15 -0.96
C HIS A 464 6.17 -12.64 -1.07
N VAL A 465 7.16 -11.99 -1.68
CA VAL A 465 7.23 -10.53 -1.75
C VAL A 465 7.24 -10.08 -3.21
N PRO A 466 6.19 -9.39 -3.70
CA PRO A 466 6.16 -8.90 -5.07
C PRO A 466 7.00 -7.64 -5.23
N LEU A 467 7.80 -7.57 -6.30
CA LEU A 467 8.59 -6.38 -6.65
C LEU A 467 7.85 -5.51 -7.67
N VAL A 468 8.14 -4.21 -7.62
CA VAL A 468 7.75 -3.28 -8.69
C VAL A 468 8.41 -3.74 -10.00
N PRO A 469 7.67 -3.85 -11.12
CA PRO A 469 8.24 -4.24 -12.41
C PRO A 469 9.39 -3.33 -12.81
N GLY A 470 10.50 -3.91 -13.28
CA GLY A 470 11.60 -3.15 -13.87
C GLY A 470 11.15 -2.38 -15.12
N ILE A 471 11.84 -1.28 -15.43
CA ILE A 471 11.57 -0.45 -16.63
C ILE A 471 11.81 -1.25 -17.92
N SER A 472 12.60 -2.32 -17.85
CA SER A 472 12.86 -3.24 -18.94
C SER A 472 11.73 -4.26 -19.09
N GLY A 473 10.85 -4.01 -20.05
CA GLY A 473 9.82 -4.83 -20.73
C GLY A 473 9.67 -6.36 -20.56
N GLU A 474 10.10 -6.99 -19.47
CA GLU A 474 9.76 -8.37 -19.16
C GLU A 474 8.33 -8.42 -18.62
N SER A 475 7.47 -9.15 -19.35
CA SER A 475 6.05 -9.30 -19.06
C SER A 475 5.74 -10.05 -17.76
N THR A 476 6.76 -10.62 -17.11
CA THR A 476 6.62 -11.41 -15.87
C THR A 476 7.17 -10.65 -14.68
N ARG A 477 6.30 -10.37 -13.69
CA ARG A 477 6.68 -9.69 -12.45
C ARG A 477 7.60 -10.58 -11.60
N CYS A 478 8.66 -9.99 -11.07
CA CYS A 478 9.56 -10.67 -10.13
C CYS A 478 8.96 -10.71 -8.72
N TRP A 479 9.18 -11.83 -8.04
CA TRP A 479 8.82 -12.09 -6.64
C TRP A 479 10.04 -12.60 -5.89
N LEU A 480 10.17 -12.23 -4.61
CA LEU A 480 10.99 -13.01 -3.67
C LEU A 480 10.18 -14.19 -3.19
N CYS A 481 10.73 -15.39 -3.31
CA CYS A 481 10.25 -16.59 -2.65
C CYS A 481 11.25 -16.97 -1.56
N ILE A 482 10.78 -16.93 -0.31
CA ILE A 482 11.60 -17.06 0.90
C ILE A 482 11.04 -18.21 1.71
N THR A 483 11.79 -19.30 1.78
CA THR A 483 11.33 -20.56 2.36
C THR A 483 12.32 -21.09 3.39
N ARG A 484 11.86 -22.04 4.21
CA ARG A 484 12.74 -22.82 5.08
C ARG A 484 12.62 -24.29 4.69
N PRO A 485 13.72 -24.98 4.37
CA PRO A 485 13.66 -26.42 4.17
C PRO A 485 13.14 -27.06 5.45
N SER A 486 11.99 -27.73 5.37
CA SER A 486 11.54 -28.55 6.49
C SER A 486 12.56 -29.67 6.66
N GLY A 487 12.92 -30.03 7.91
CA GLY A 487 13.99 -31.01 8.20
C GLY A 487 13.78 -32.42 7.63
N HIS A 488 12.70 -32.66 6.88
CA HIS A 488 12.43 -33.87 6.11
C HIS A 488 12.88 -33.81 4.64
N GLU A 489 13.23 -32.65 4.08
CA GLU A 489 13.60 -32.50 2.65
C GLU A 489 15.11 -32.33 2.41
N ALA A 490 15.92 -32.14 3.45
CA ALA A 490 17.36 -31.85 3.32
C ALA A 490 18.25 -33.07 2.99
N VAL A 491 17.71 -34.17 2.44
CA VAL A 491 18.48 -35.41 2.16
C VAL A 491 18.59 -35.75 0.67
N ILE A 492 18.00 -34.98 -0.25
CA ILE A 492 18.13 -35.27 -1.68
C ILE A 492 18.59 -34.04 -2.44
N THR A 493 19.89 -33.79 -2.38
CA THR A 493 20.72 -33.41 -3.53
C THR A 493 22.14 -33.18 -3.02
N ASP A 494 22.99 -34.19 -3.13
CA ASP A 494 24.42 -33.99 -3.40
C ASP A 494 25.05 -35.34 -3.80
N SER A 495 25.15 -35.57 -5.11
CA SER A 495 26.27 -36.26 -5.78
C SER A 495 25.90 -36.59 -7.23
N ASN A 496 25.98 -35.59 -8.10
CA ASN A 496 26.30 -35.81 -9.51
C ASN A 496 27.43 -34.85 -9.90
N GLY A 497 28.60 -35.09 -9.30
CA GLY A 497 29.87 -34.52 -9.72
C GLY A 497 30.65 -35.57 -10.51
N VAL A 498 30.70 -35.38 -11.82
CA VAL A 498 31.57 -36.11 -12.74
C VAL A 498 33.03 -35.92 -12.32
N SER A 499 33.78 -37.02 -12.13
CA SER A 499 35.23 -37.01 -12.34
C SER A 499 35.65 -38.27 -13.08
N SER A 500 36.48 -38.04 -14.09
CA SER A 500 37.00 -38.98 -15.07
C SER A 500 38.25 -39.73 -14.58
N LEU A 501 38.48 -40.90 -15.18
CA LEU A 501 39.73 -41.66 -15.29
C LEU A 501 40.21 -42.37 -14.01
N ASP A 502 40.08 -43.71 -13.96
CA ASP A 502 41.14 -44.57 -14.49
C ASP A 502 40.71 -46.04 -14.59
N SER A 503 41.12 -46.64 -15.69
CA SER A 503 40.99 -48.05 -16.02
C SER A 503 41.98 -48.90 -15.24
N GLN A 504 41.52 -49.96 -14.56
CA GLN A 504 42.33 -51.16 -14.35
C GLN A 504 41.46 -52.42 -14.31
N VAL A 505 41.80 -53.33 -15.22
CA VAL A 505 41.33 -54.69 -15.38
C VAL A 505 42.07 -55.60 -14.40
N ASN A 506 41.36 -56.50 -13.71
CA ASN A 506 41.74 -57.89 -13.38
C ASN A 506 40.77 -58.43 -12.32
N GLU A 507 39.89 -59.39 -12.67
CA GLU A 507 40.10 -60.85 -12.66
C GLU A 507 39.64 -61.51 -11.35
N ASN A 508 38.72 -62.46 -11.54
CA ASN A 508 38.63 -63.76 -10.85
C ASN A 508 38.48 -63.77 -9.30
N ASN A 509 37.30 -64.16 -8.83
CA ASN A 509 37.09 -65.58 -8.48
C ASN A 509 35.66 -65.90 -8.05
N ALA A 510 35.19 -67.01 -8.61
CA ALA A 510 34.01 -67.75 -8.20
C ALA A 510 34.25 -68.51 -6.90
N THR A 511 33.20 -68.63 -6.09
CA THR A 511 32.77 -69.82 -5.30
C THR A 511 31.53 -69.38 -4.54
N SER A 512 30.32 -69.72 -5.00
CA SER A 512 29.54 -70.88 -4.55
C SER A 512 29.76 -71.25 -3.08
N VAL A 513 28.65 -71.36 -2.34
CA VAL A 513 28.28 -72.53 -1.51
C VAL A 513 27.09 -72.11 -0.62
N THR A 514 25.93 -72.58 -1.05
CA THR A 514 24.85 -73.19 -0.26
C THR A 514 24.46 -72.60 1.10
N GLY A 515 23.14 -72.44 1.29
CA GLY A 515 22.52 -73.16 2.40
C GLY A 515 21.35 -72.48 3.09
N LYS A 516 20.17 -73.05 2.83
CA LYS A 516 19.06 -73.28 3.79
C LYS A 516 18.12 -72.10 4.12
N ARG A 517 17.10 -72.06 3.27
CA ARG A 517 15.67 -72.00 3.61
C ARG A 517 15.35 -72.61 5.00
N LYS A 518 14.65 -71.84 5.84
CA LYS A 518 13.66 -72.38 6.78
C LYS A 518 12.48 -71.40 6.87
N GLU A 519 11.40 -71.80 6.22
CA GLU A 519 10.04 -71.31 6.46
C GLU A 519 9.62 -71.67 7.89
N THR A 520 8.84 -70.81 8.55
CA THR A 520 7.50 -71.12 9.10
C THR A 520 6.95 -69.91 9.89
N SER A 521 5.96 -69.27 9.27
CA SER A 521 4.61 -68.89 9.76
C SER A 521 4.37 -68.12 11.08
N PRO A 522 3.30 -67.28 11.12
CA PRO A 522 2.99 -66.32 12.19
C PRO A 522 2.04 -66.89 13.26
N PRO A 523 1.65 -66.07 14.25
CA PRO A 523 0.23 -65.70 14.27
C PRO A 523 -0.09 -64.26 14.74
N SER A 524 -1.26 -63.81 14.26
CA SER A 524 -2.18 -62.78 14.78
C SER A 524 -1.90 -61.31 14.50
#